data_AF-A0A8X6GBQ5-F1
#
_entry.id   AF-A0A8X6GBQ5-F1
#
_cell.length_a   1.000
_cell.length_b   1.000
_cell.length_c   1.000
_cell.angle_alpha   90.00
_cell.angle_beta   90.00
_cell.angle_gamma   90.00
#
_symmetry.space_group_name_H-M   'P 1'
#
loop_
_entity.id
_entity.type
_entity.pdbx_description
1 polymer ?
#
loop_
_entity_poly.entity_id
_entity_poly.type
_entity_poly.pdbx_seq_one_letter_code
_entity_poly.pdbx_strand_id
1 'polypeptide(L)'
;MRWLLSRNFAETTLQKELVIRRGVFRNYKSISGLMAFTMMGLRTRTLVPPIIPQVRSPIDYSNFDRYPPDEDTPPPDDLSGWDQDF
;
A
#
# COMPACT_ATOMS: atom_id res chain seq x y z
N MET A 1 -1.72 -33.78 5.78
CA MET A 1 -0.67 -32.82 6.20
C MET A 1 -0.89 -31.46 5.53
N ARG A 2 -1.81 -30.63 6.04
CA ARG A 2 -2.05 -29.27 5.52
C ARG A 2 -2.73 -28.38 6.57
N TRP A 3 -2.14 -28.28 7.76
CA TRP A 3 -2.63 -27.38 8.82
C TRP A 3 -1.52 -26.69 9.64
N LEU A 4 -0.24 -26.83 9.28
CA LEU A 4 0.88 -26.24 10.03
C LEU A 4 1.35 -24.87 9.53
N LEU A 5 0.84 -24.37 8.39
CA LEU A 5 1.34 -23.13 7.79
C LEU A 5 0.59 -21.86 8.23
N SER A 6 -0.60 -21.98 8.84
CA SER A 6 -1.40 -20.82 9.24
C SER A 6 -1.06 -20.23 10.61
N ARG A 7 -0.33 -20.98 11.47
CA ARG A 7 0.05 -20.49 12.82
C ARG A 7 1.24 -19.53 12.81
N ASN A 8 2.06 -19.54 11.76
CA ASN A 8 3.30 -18.76 11.73
C ASN A 8 3.11 -17.27 11.41
N PHE A 9 1.99 -16.87 10.79
CA PHE A 9 1.83 -15.49 10.33
C PHE A 9 1.35 -14.52 11.43
N ALA A 10 0.49 -14.98 12.33
CA ALA A 10 -0.03 -14.16 13.43
C ALA A 10 0.98 -14.02 14.57
N GLU A 11 1.63 -15.12 14.98
CA GLU A 11 2.62 -15.12 16.06
C GLU A 11 3.86 -14.30 15.70
N THR A 12 4.31 -14.37 14.44
CA THR A 12 5.40 -13.50 13.99
C THR A 12 5.03 -12.04 14.12
N THR A 13 3.77 -11.64 13.84
CA THR A 13 3.29 -10.24 13.91
C THR A 13 3.28 -9.67 15.33
N LEU A 14 2.88 -10.46 16.32
CA LEU A 14 2.91 -10.05 17.73
C LEU A 14 4.33 -9.95 18.29
N GLN A 15 5.25 -10.80 17.82
CA GLN A 15 6.66 -10.75 18.20
C GLN A 15 7.37 -9.50 17.64
N LYS A 16 7.07 -9.06 16.39
CA LYS A 16 7.62 -7.81 15.80
C LYS A 16 7.23 -6.58 16.61
N GLU A 17 5.94 -6.47 16.94
CA GLU A 17 5.40 -5.34 17.69
C GLU A 17 6.00 -5.24 19.10
N LEU A 18 6.20 -6.38 19.78
CA LEU A 18 6.81 -6.41 21.11
C LEU A 18 8.29 -5.99 21.10
N VAL A 19 9.02 -6.30 20.02
CA VAL A 19 10.42 -5.87 19.82
C VAL A 19 10.50 -4.36 19.55
N ILE A 20 9.58 -3.81 18.75
CA ILE A 20 9.48 -2.37 18.47
C ILE A 20 9.16 -1.60 19.77
N ARG A 21 8.22 -2.09 20.59
CA ARG A 21 7.82 -1.47 21.87
C ARG A 21 8.89 -1.49 22.97
N ARG A 22 9.89 -2.39 22.89
CA ARG A 22 10.93 -2.56 23.92
C ARG A 22 12.27 -1.88 23.58
N GLY A 23 12.35 -1.09 22.51
CA GLY A 23 13.52 -0.27 22.20
C GLY A 23 14.80 -1.03 21.81
N VAL A 24 14.71 -2.33 21.52
CA VAL A 24 15.86 -3.13 21.08
C VAL A 24 15.98 -3.06 19.55
N PHE A 25 16.31 -1.89 19.02
CA PHE A 25 16.73 -1.76 17.62
C PHE A 25 18.16 -2.27 17.46
N ARG A 26 18.33 -3.59 17.47
CA ARG A 26 19.57 -4.21 16.98
C ARG A 26 19.59 -4.14 15.45
N ASN A 27 20.32 -3.15 14.94
CA ASN A 27 20.92 -3.06 13.60
C ASN A 27 20.24 -3.90 12.50
N TYR A 28 19.30 -3.30 11.76
CA TYR A 28 18.83 -3.85 10.47
C TYR A 28 19.89 -3.65 9.35
N LYS A 29 21.18 -3.91 9.63
CA LYS A 29 22.24 -3.90 8.61
C LYS A 29 22.31 -5.27 7.91
N SER A 30 21.34 -5.53 7.04
CA SER A 30 21.54 -6.15 5.73
C SER A 30 20.17 -6.48 5.12
N ILE A 31 19.54 -5.49 4.51
CA ILE A 31 18.60 -5.79 3.44
C ILE A 31 19.42 -6.53 2.38
N SER A 32 19.00 -7.73 1.99
CA SER A 32 19.72 -8.52 0.97
C SER A 32 19.93 -7.67 -0.28
N GLY A 33 21.06 -7.87 -0.98
CA GLY A 33 21.42 -7.03 -2.13
C GLY A 33 20.33 -6.96 -3.20
N LEU A 34 19.60 -8.07 -3.41
CA LEU A 34 18.45 -8.13 -4.31
C LEU A 34 17.27 -7.27 -3.82
N MET A 35 16.93 -7.32 -2.53
CA MET A 35 15.84 -6.52 -1.99
C MET A 35 16.19 -5.02 -1.97
N ALA A 36 17.45 -4.68 -1.68
CA ALA A 36 17.93 -3.31 -1.75
C ALA A 36 17.91 -2.78 -3.19
N PHE A 37 18.33 -3.61 -4.16
CA PHE A 37 18.28 -3.30 -5.58
C PHE A 37 16.85 -3.11 -6.08
N THR A 38 15.93 -4.03 -5.76
CA THR A 38 14.51 -3.92 -6.14
C THR A 38 13.87 -2.67 -5.53
N MET A 39 14.14 -2.36 -4.27
CA MET A 39 13.60 -1.16 -3.62
C MET A 39 14.15 0.12 -4.25
N MET A 40 15.45 0.15 -4.60
CA MET A 40 16.04 1.27 -5.32
C MET A 40 15.38 1.43 -6.69
N GLY A 41 15.24 0.35 -7.45
CA GLY A 41 14.63 0.40 -8.78
C GLY A 41 13.16 0.81 -8.78
N LEU A 42 12.41 0.48 -7.71
CA LEU A 42 11.05 0.97 -7.49
C LEU A 42 11.05 2.49 -7.27
N ARG A 43 11.93 2.99 -6.38
CA ARG A 43 12.05 4.43 -6.08
C ARG A 43 12.48 5.24 -7.29
N THR A 44 13.41 4.73 -8.08
CA THR A 44 13.91 5.40 -9.29
C THR A 44 13.04 5.17 -10.52
N ARG A 45 11.94 4.42 -10.39
CA ARG A 45 11.04 4.04 -11.51
C ARG A 45 11.77 3.34 -12.67
N THR A 46 12.79 2.55 -12.36
CA THR A 46 13.57 1.77 -13.35
C THR A 46 13.12 0.32 -13.46
N LEU A 47 12.36 -0.18 -12.47
CA LEU A 47 11.72 -1.49 -12.58
C LEU A 47 10.51 -1.43 -13.50
N VAL A 48 10.44 -2.39 -14.42
CA VAL A 48 9.24 -2.64 -15.22
C VAL A 48 8.17 -3.24 -14.29
N PRO A 49 6.98 -2.64 -14.20
CA PRO A 49 5.92 -3.20 -13.38
C PRO A 49 5.45 -4.53 -13.99
N PRO A 50 5.03 -5.52 -13.17
CA PRO A 50 4.61 -6.82 -13.66
C PRO A 50 3.33 -6.75 -14.52
N ILE A 51 2.53 -5.70 -14.35
CA ILE A 51 1.32 -5.42 -15.13
C ILE A 51 1.42 -3.97 -15.60
N ILE A 52 1.40 -3.77 -16.92
CA ILE A 52 1.37 -2.46 -17.55
C ILE A 52 -0.06 -2.23 -18.08
N PRO A 53 -0.88 -1.39 -17.41
CA PRO A 53 -2.22 -1.09 -17.91
C PRO A 53 -2.11 -0.31 -19.22
N GLN A 54 -3.04 -0.58 -20.15
CA GLN A 54 -3.13 0.18 -21.39
C GLN A 54 -3.90 1.47 -21.12
N VAL A 55 -3.32 2.62 -21.43
CA VAL A 55 -3.93 3.95 -21.28
C VAL A 55 -3.83 4.68 -22.62
N ARG A 56 -4.97 4.91 -23.27
CA ARG A 56 -5.03 5.46 -24.64
C ARG A 56 -4.99 6.98 -24.68
N SER A 57 -5.46 7.64 -23.62
CA SER A 57 -5.53 9.11 -23.50
C SER A 57 -5.70 9.54 -22.04
N PRO A 58 -5.55 10.85 -21.72
CA PRO A 58 -5.82 11.36 -20.38
C PRO A 58 -7.26 11.20 -19.89
N ILE A 59 -8.23 10.96 -20.78
CA ILE A 59 -9.64 10.72 -20.45
C ILE A 59 -10.03 9.23 -20.55
N ASP A 60 -9.05 8.34 -20.68
CA ASP A 60 -9.30 6.89 -20.76
C ASP A 60 -9.59 6.29 -19.38
N TYR A 61 -10.86 5.98 -19.14
CA TYR A 61 -11.31 5.31 -17.92
C TYR A 61 -11.56 3.80 -18.14
N SER A 62 -11.02 3.18 -19.20
CA SER A 62 -11.28 1.76 -19.51
C SER A 62 -10.71 0.76 -18.50
N ASN A 63 -9.79 1.19 -17.64
CA ASN A 63 -9.24 0.37 -16.55
C ASN A 63 -10.05 0.49 -15.24
N PHE A 64 -11.17 1.22 -15.26
CA PHE A 64 -12.09 1.38 -14.13
C PHE A 64 -13.44 0.75 -14.45
N ASP A 65 -14.17 0.38 -13.42
CA ASP A 65 -15.56 -0.05 -13.56
C ASP A 65 -16.46 1.13 -13.96
N ARG A 66 -17.55 0.82 -14.65
CA ARG A 66 -18.57 1.83 -14.98
C ARG A 66 -19.57 1.92 -13.85
N TYR A 67 -19.61 3.08 -13.21
CA TYR A 67 -20.64 3.44 -12.24
C TYR A 67 -21.75 4.25 -12.94
N PRO A 68 -23.01 4.14 -12.48
CA PRO A 68 -24.05 5.06 -12.92
C PRO A 68 -23.70 6.51 -12.53
N PRO A 69 -24.33 7.52 -13.16
CA PRO A 69 -24.23 8.89 -12.68
C PRO A 69 -24.73 9.00 -11.23
N ASP A 70 -24.11 9.89 -10.44
CA ASP A 70 -24.60 10.20 -9.10
C ASP A 70 -25.97 10.90 -9.21
N GLU A 71 -26.99 10.30 -8.60
CA GLU A 71 -28.36 10.85 -8.52
C GLU A 71 -28.70 11.37 -7.12
N ASP A 72 -27.75 11.27 -6.18
CA ASP A 72 -27.96 11.63 -4.78
C ASP A 72 -28.05 13.15 -4.58
N THR A 73 -28.86 13.55 -3.60
CA THR A 73 -28.93 14.94 -3.17
C THR A 73 -27.59 15.34 -2.54
N PRO A 74 -27.06 16.56 -2.82
CA PRO A 74 -25.83 17.03 -2.20
C PRO A 74 -25.85 16.88 -0.68
N PRO A 75 -24.72 16.52 -0.05
CA PRO A 75 -24.64 16.47 1.40
C PRO A 75 -24.84 17.89 2.00
N PRO A 76 -25.28 18.00 3.26
CA PRO A 76 -25.31 19.28 3.96
C PRO A 76 -23.92 19.90 4.06
N ASP A 77 -23.86 21.23 4.21
CA ASP A 77 -22.61 21.96 4.40
C ASP A 77 -21.88 21.46 5.67
N ASP A 78 -20.62 21.05 5.49
CA ASP A 78 -19.73 20.74 6.60
C ASP A 78 -18.97 22.00 7.02
N LEU A 79 -19.32 22.52 8.21
CA LEU A 79 -18.70 23.72 8.79
C LEU A 79 -17.77 23.38 9.96
N SER A 80 -17.38 22.12 10.11
CA SER A 80 -16.48 21.71 11.19
C SER A 80 -15.04 22.22 11.00
N GLY A 81 -14.67 22.52 9.75
CA GLY A 81 -13.38 23.11 9.41
C GLY A 81 -12.20 22.13 9.47
N TRP A 82 -12.44 20.83 9.30
CA TRP A 82 -11.37 19.82 9.19
C TRP A 82 -10.54 19.99 7.91
N ASP A 83 -11.09 20.68 6.93
CA ASP A 83 -10.59 20.92 5.59
C ASP A 83 -10.30 22.41 5.32
N GLN A 84 -10.03 23.21 6.36
CA GLN A 84 -9.75 24.65 6.21
C GLN A 84 -8.62 25.00 5.23
N ASP A 85 -7.66 24.08 5.05
CA ASP A 85 -6.48 24.26 4.18
C ASP A 85 -6.48 23.32 2.95
N PHE A 86 -7.63 22.75 2.57
CA PHE A 86 -7.74 21.91 1.36
C PHE A 86 -7.57 22.68 0.05
#